data_AF-A0AAF0UT94-F1
#
_entry.id   AF-A0AAF0UT94-F1
#
_cell.length_a   1.000
_cell.length_b   1.000
_cell.length_c   1.000
_cell.angle_alpha   90.00
_cell.angle_beta   90.00
_cell.angle_gamma   90.00
#
_symmetry.space_group_name_H-M   'P 1'
#
loop_
_entity.id
_entity.type
_entity.pdbx_description
1 polymer ?
#
loop_
_entity_poly.entity_id
_entity_poly.type
_entity_poly.pdbx_seq_one_letter_code
_entity_poly.pdbx_strand_id
1 'polypeptide(L)'
;MSIMSHANFQTLLERTLWDIIEKGLKPILDAFAKQGKTLDLQDVLQRFTFDAITKLLLDHDPRSLSIDLPYLPYEKAFGDALDALLHRHITPKCLWKLQQWLRIGKEKKLMQACEAFDQFIYPCIARKQEELMHKTTIKDEEFAFLNAYIKMYNQWNGGDLGTLQTFLRDTFLNLMFAGRDTTSAALTWFFVLLAKNPLVEKKIREEIQQQLHVKEDENLKFFTKEESRKLIYLHGALCETLRLFPSVSLEHKVPLDHDILPSGHRVSPKTRMILPFYVMGRMETLWGKDCLEFKPERWISERGGIKHEPSFKFPAFNAGPRTCLGKEMAFVQMKIVVAIIIHNYNIQVMEPENVYPTTSIIMQVKNGLMVKVVKKQQPLLSMLSGEITTTRWWQPPISPPLRCSPLSPFFPTSLRPPPHSPLADEASSKSCCPTSSSKRRAAAKASSSEPPASSSDGETESNSSATSRLLLRRKQQLQPAGTASSQARPPSATTGQQLQPATITATAATRQQFRLHQPITTTTPTT
;
A
#
# COMPACT_ATOMS: atom_id res chain seq x y z
N MET A 1 13.84 14.30 2.82
CA MET A 1 13.74 12.96 2.18
C MET A 1 12.76 12.11 2.96
N SER A 2 12.20 11.04 2.38
CA SER A 2 11.33 10.11 3.13
C SER A 2 12.16 9.24 4.08
N ILE A 3 11.65 9.01 5.28
CA ILE A 3 12.24 8.05 6.23
C ILE A 3 12.39 6.65 5.62
N MET A 4 11.41 6.24 4.79
CA MET A 4 11.40 4.94 4.13
C MET A 4 12.41 4.83 2.97
N SER A 5 12.97 5.96 2.49
CA SER A 5 14.02 5.96 1.46
C SER A 5 15.45 5.91 2.02
N HIS A 6 15.62 5.94 3.34
CA HIS A 6 16.94 5.94 3.98
C HIS A 6 17.63 4.57 3.89
N ALA A 7 18.96 4.52 3.71
CA ALA A 7 19.72 3.28 3.59
C ALA A 7 19.48 2.33 4.78
N ASN A 8 19.66 2.83 6.01
CA ASN A 8 19.47 2.04 7.24
C ASN A 8 18.05 1.44 7.36
N PHE A 9 17.01 2.12 6.85
CA PHE A 9 15.66 1.58 6.81
C PHE A 9 15.55 0.40 5.83
N GLN A 10 16.24 0.46 4.69
CA GLN A 10 16.25 -0.62 3.69
C GLN A 10 17.05 -1.83 4.19
N THR A 11 18.19 -1.62 4.84
CA THR A 11 18.94 -2.69 5.53
C THR A 11 18.12 -3.32 6.66
N LEU A 12 17.39 -2.52 7.45
CA LEU A 12 16.47 -3.03 8.48
C LEU A 12 15.31 -3.82 7.87
N LEU A 13 14.75 -3.36 6.75
CA LEU A 13 13.69 -4.05 6.01
C LEU A 13 14.17 -5.43 5.53
N GLU A 14 15.32 -5.50 4.85
CA GLU A 14 15.91 -6.76 4.40
C GLU A 14 16.16 -7.73 5.57
N ARG A 15 16.83 -7.26 6.63
CA ARG A 15 17.10 -8.04 7.85
C ARG A 15 15.81 -8.55 8.48
N THR A 16 14.78 -7.72 8.57
CA THR A 16 13.47 -8.05 9.13
C THR A 16 12.74 -9.11 8.30
N LEU A 17 12.68 -8.93 6.97
CA LEU A 17 12.02 -9.86 6.06
C LEU A 17 12.69 -11.24 6.10
N TRP A 18 14.01 -11.29 5.96
CA TRP A 18 14.77 -12.55 5.94
C TRP A 18 14.69 -13.30 7.27
N ASP A 19 14.66 -12.61 8.41
CA ASP A 19 14.49 -13.25 9.72
C ASP A 19 13.13 -13.97 9.85
N ILE A 20 12.05 -13.36 9.36
CA ILE A 20 10.69 -13.93 9.38
C ILE A 20 10.54 -15.03 8.31
N ILE A 21 11.23 -14.90 7.18
CA ILE A 21 11.30 -15.91 6.12
C ILE A 21 11.91 -17.22 6.65
N GLU A 22 13.07 -17.15 7.29
CA GLU A 22 13.80 -18.33 7.76
C GLU A 22 13.19 -18.94 9.03
N LYS A 23 12.60 -18.14 9.92
CA LYS A 23 12.03 -18.60 11.20
C LYS A 23 10.53 -18.93 11.15
N GLY A 24 9.78 -18.39 10.19
CA GLY A 24 8.33 -18.57 10.06
C GLY A 24 7.91 -19.17 8.72
N LEU A 25 8.14 -18.45 7.63
CA LEU A 25 7.57 -18.80 6.32
C LEU A 25 8.06 -20.15 5.80
N LYS A 26 9.38 -20.34 5.72
CA LYS A 26 9.98 -21.58 5.21
C LYS A 26 9.67 -22.79 6.11
N PRO A 27 9.76 -22.70 7.47
CA PRO A 27 9.30 -23.78 8.36
C PRO A 27 7.84 -24.21 8.16
N ILE A 28 6.90 -23.27 7.98
CA ILE A 28 5.49 -23.60 7.74
C ILE A 28 5.32 -24.29 6.37
N LEU A 29 5.88 -23.71 5.31
CA LEU A 29 5.79 -24.29 3.96
C LEU A 29 6.43 -25.69 3.90
N ASP A 30 7.57 -25.91 4.57
CA ASP A 30 8.19 -27.23 4.73
C ASP A 30 7.31 -28.21 5.53
N ALA A 31 6.70 -27.75 6.62
CA ALA A 31 5.85 -28.60 7.46
C ALA A 31 4.57 -29.06 6.74
N PHE A 32 3.92 -28.16 5.99
CA PHE A 32 2.74 -28.51 5.19
C PHE A 32 3.10 -29.34 3.95
N ALA A 33 4.23 -29.05 3.29
CA ALA A 33 4.73 -29.87 2.17
C ALA A 33 5.06 -31.31 2.60
N LYS A 34 5.67 -31.51 3.78
CA LYS A 34 5.93 -32.84 4.36
C LYS A 34 4.64 -33.58 4.74
N GLN A 35 3.63 -32.87 5.23
CA GLN A 35 2.33 -33.46 5.60
C GLN A 35 1.39 -33.68 4.40
N GLY A 36 1.67 -33.10 3.23
CA GLY A 36 0.82 -33.17 2.04
C GLY A 36 -0.55 -32.50 2.18
N LYS A 37 -0.79 -31.77 3.27
CA LYS A 37 -2.05 -31.09 3.62
C LYS A 37 -2.23 -29.79 2.83
N THR A 38 -3.48 -29.34 2.73
CA THR A 38 -3.81 -28.00 2.26
C THR A 38 -3.56 -26.93 3.33
N LEU A 39 -3.21 -25.73 2.89
CA LEU A 39 -2.84 -24.55 3.69
C LEU A 39 -3.60 -23.34 3.14
N ASP A 40 -4.10 -22.44 4.00
CA ASP A 40 -4.55 -21.12 3.51
C ASP A 40 -3.34 -20.22 3.29
N LEU A 41 -2.99 -19.98 2.04
CA LEU A 41 -1.89 -19.10 1.68
C LEU A 41 -2.20 -17.62 1.97
N GLN A 42 -3.47 -17.22 2.01
CA GLN A 42 -3.86 -15.85 2.35
C GLN A 42 -3.57 -15.55 3.82
N ASP A 43 -3.98 -16.42 4.75
CA ASP A 43 -3.66 -16.31 6.18
C ASP A 43 -2.14 -16.26 6.41
N VAL A 44 -1.38 -17.17 5.78
CA VAL A 44 0.09 -17.20 5.84
C VAL A 44 0.72 -15.90 5.35
N LEU A 45 0.23 -15.33 4.24
CA LEU A 45 0.71 -14.05 3.72
C LEU A 45 0.28 -12.86 4.60
N GLN A 46 -0.92 -12.91 5.19
CA GLN A 46 -1.41 -11.91 6.13
C GLN A 46 -0.65 -11.93 7.48
N ARG A 47 -0.21 -13.10 7.95
CA ARG A 47 0.67 -13.27 9.12
C ARG A 47 2.09 -12.78 8.82
N PHE A 48 2.66 -13.21 7.68
CA PHE A 48 3.98 -12.74 7.24
C PHE A 48 4.07 -11.22 7.15
N THR A 49 3.07 -10.59 6.51
CA THR A 49 3.05 -9.13 6.34
C THR A 49 2.75 -8.41 7.66
N PHE A 50 1.99 -9.01 8.59
CA PHE A 50 1.78 -8.50 9.95
C PHE A 50 3.06 -8.55 10.79
N ASP A 51 3.72 -9.70 10.90
CA ASP A 51 4.97 -9.85 11.64
C ASP A 51 6.03 -8.87 11.09
N ALA A 52 6.14 -8.73 9.77
CA ALA A 52 7.08 -7.83 9.12
C ALA A 52 6.80 -6.35 9.42
N ILE A 53 5.54 -5.89 9.33
CA ILE A 53 5.22 -4.48 9.60
C ILE A 53 5.30 -4.15 11.10
N THR A 54 4.90 -5.05 12.00
CA THR A 54 5.06 -4.87 13.44
C THR A 54 6.54 -4.76 13.82
N LYS A 55 7.38 -5.67 13.33
CA LYS A 55 8.83 -5.70 13.64
C LYS A 55 9.55 -4.47 13.09
N LEU A 56 9.15 -3.97 11.92
CA LEU A 56 9.68 -2.75 11.32
C LEU A 56 9.27 -1.46 12.05
N LEU A 57 8.02 -1.36 12.53
CA LEU A 57 7.49 -0.14 13.15
C LEU A 57 7.77 -0.05 14.66
N LEU A 58 7.52 -1.14 15.39
CA LEU A 58 7.49 -1.20 16.85
C LEU A 58 8.71 -1.91 17.45
N ASP A 59 9.57 -2.52 16.62
CA ASP A 59 10.63 -3.45 17.03
C ASP A 59 10.10 -4.48 18.06
N HIS A 60 9.00 -5.12 17.66
CA HIS A 60 8.35 -6.23 18.33
C HIS A 60 8.01 -7.30 17.28
N ASP A 61 8.33 -8.55 17.60
CA ASP A 61 8.04 -9.71 16.76
C ASP A 61 6.92 -10.52 17.43
N PRO A 62 5.68 -10.47 16.92
CA PRO A 62 4.55 -11.16 17.51
C PRO A 62 4.50 -12.65 17.13
N ARG A 63 5.36 -13.12 16.20
CA ARG A 63 5.49 -14.52 15.75
C ARG A 63 4.17 -15.17 15.35
N SER A 64 3.27 -14.40 14.73
CA SER A 64 1.99 -14.93 14.22
C SER A 64 2.21 -15.99 13.15
N LEU A 65 3.33 -15.90 12.42
CA LEU A 65 3.81 -16.87 11.45
C LEU A 65 4.67 -17.96 12.12
N SER A 66 4.02 -18.83 12.88
CA SER A 66 4.62 -20.03 13.50
C SER A 66 3.88 -21.31 13.10
N ILE A 67 4.51 -22.48 13.28
CA ILE A 67 4.01 -23.79 12.77
C ILE A 67 2.61 -24.12 13.28
N ASP A 68 2.30 -23.75 14.53
CA ASP A 68 1.01 -23.98 15.17
C ASP A 68 -0.10 -23.01 14.72
N LEU A 69 0.24 -22.02 13.86
CA LEU A 69 -0.64 -20.96 13.35
C LEU A 69 -1.56 -20.35 14.44
N PRO A 70 -1.00 -19.87 15.57
CA PRO A 70 -1.75 -19.52 16.76
C PRO A 70 -2.85 -18.50 16.48
N TYR A 71 -4.01 -18.66 17.12
CA TYR A 71 -5.09 -17.68 17.06
C TYR A 71 -4.72 -16.45 17.90
N LEU A 72 -4.69 -15.28 17.26
CA LEU A 72 -4.31 -14.02 17.88
C LEU A 72 -5.47 -13.02 17.78
N PRO A 73 -6.04 -12.52 18.89
CA PRO A 73 -7.23 -11.66 18.84
C PRO A 73 -7.05 -10.39 18.00
N TYR A 74 -5.85 -9.81 18.00
CA TYR A 74 -5.51 -8.62 17.21
C TYR A 74 -5.28 -8.91 15.72
N GLU A 75 -5.05 -10.16 15.32
CA GLU A 75 -4.92 -10.55 13.90
C GLU A 75 -6.32 -10.44 13.24
N LYS A 76 -7.31 -11.13 13.83
CA LYS A 76 -8.73 -11.06 13.43
C LYS A 76 -9.31 -9.63 13.52
N ALA A 77 -8.81 -8.80 14.44
CA ALA A 77 -9.28 -7.44 14.62
C ALA A 77 -9.17 -6.57 13.35
N PHE A 78 -8.20 -6.83 12.46
CA PHE A 78 -8.11 -6.13 11.17
C PHE A 78 -9.33 -6.41 10.30
N GLY A 79 -9.72 -7.68 10.14
CA GLY A 79 -10.89 -8.07 9.34
C GLY A 79 -12.20 -7.54 9.90
N ASP A 80 -12.40 -7.66 11.22
CA ASP A 80 -13.57 -7.10 11.92
C ASP A 80 -13.63 -5.57 11.82
N ALA A 81 -12.48 -4.87 11.79
CA ALA A 81 -12.43 -3.42 11.59
C ALA A 81 -12.69 -3.00 10.14
N LEU A 82 -12.07 -3.65 9.14
CA LEU A 82 -12.24 -3.32 7.72
C LEU A 82 -13.70 -3.52 7.25
N ASP A 83 -14.36 -4.59 7.70
CA ASP A 83 -15.77 -4.85 7.40
C ASP A 83 -16.70 -3.79 8.02
N ALA A 84 -16.42 -3.35 9.26
CA ALA A 84 -17.17 -2.29 9.91
C ALA A 84 -16.93 -0.92 9.27
N LEU A 85 -15.70 -0.62 8.86
CA LEU A 85 -15.35 0.61 8.15
C LEU A 85 -16.02 0.66 6.76
N LEU A 86 -16.05 -0.45 6.01
CA LEU A 86 -16.81 -0.54 4.76
C LEU A 86 -18.31 -0.30 5.02
N HIS A 87 -18.86 -0.89 6.08
CA HIS A 87 -20.26 -0.71 6.45
C HIS A 87 -20.62 0.77 6.73
N ARG A 88 -19.72 1.55 7.32
CA ARG A 88 -19.89 3.02 7.51
C ARG A 88 -19.93 3.81 6.20
N HIS A 89 -19.40 3.29 5.09
CA HIS A 89 -19.49 3.95 3.78
C HIS A 89 -20.84 3.73 3.08
N ILE A 90 -21.51 2.60 3.33
CA ILE A 90 -22.82 2.26 2.73
C ILE A 90 -24.01 2.57 3.66
N THR A 91 -23.78 2.71 4.97
CA THR A 91 -24.84 2.93 5.97
C THR A 91 -25.02 4.42 6.28
N PRO A 92 -26.26 4.94 6.34
CA PRO A 92 -26.56 6.30 6.77
C PRO A 92 -25.92 6.69 8.11
N LYS A 93 -25.41 7.93 8.18
CA LYS A 93 -24.65 8.46 9.34
C LYS A 93 -25.43 8.47 10.66
N CYS A 94 -26.76 8.49 10.62
CA CYS A 94 -27.62 8.33 11.80
C CYS A 94 -27.63 6.88 12.31
N LEU A 95 -27.72 5.89 11.41
CA LEU A 95 -27.89 4.47 11.77
C LEU A 95 -26.62 3.87 12.37
N TRP A 96 -25.44 4.08 11.76
CA TRP A 96 -24.21 3.55 12.36
C TRP A 96 -23.84 4.30 13.66
N LYS A 97 -24.16 5.59 13.79
CA LYS A 97 -24.01 6.29 15.09
C LYS A 97 -24.94 5.72 16.17
N LEU A 98 -26.16 5.33 15.82
CA LEU A 98 -27.08 4.65 16.74
C LEU A 98 -26.55 3.27 17.15
N GLN A 99 -26.03 2.48 16.20
CA GLN A 99 -25.38 1.20 16.50
C GLN A 99 -24.14 1.36 17.40
N GLN A 100 -23.34 2.40 17.17
CA GLN A 100 -22.16 2.74 17.98
C GLN A 100 -22.55 3.14 19.41
N TRP A 101 -23.59 3.96 19.57
CA TRP A 101 -24.11 4.36 20.89
C TRP A 101 -24.70 3.17 21.66
N LEU A 102 -25.46 2.31 20.98
CA LEU A 102 -26.02 1.07 21.55
C LEU A 102 -24.99 -0.07 21.73
N ARG A 103 -23.77 0.08 21.18
CA ARG A 103 -22.71 -0.95 21.15
C ARG A 103 -23.18 -2.29 20.54
N ILE A 104 -23.86 -2.23 19.39
CA ILE A 104 -24.39 -3.39 18.66
C ILE A 104 -23.81 -3.53 17.24
N GLY A 105 -24.04 -4.68 16.62
CA GLY A 105 -23.69 -4.93 15.21
C GLY A 105 -22.19 -4.79 14.90
N LYS A 106 -21.87 -4.27 13.71
CA LYS A 106 -20.49 -4.08 13.26
C LYS A 106 -19.74 -2.99 14.03
N GLU A 107 -20.45 -2.01 14.57
CA GLU A 107 -19.84 -0.99 15.44
C GLU A 107 -19.32 -1.59 16.76
N LYS A 108 -20.01 -2.59 17.32
CA LYS A 108 -19.48 -3.36 18.46
C LYS A 108 -18.17 -4.05 18.11
N LYS A 109 -18.12 -4.75 16.96
CA LYS A 109 -16.90 -5.40 16.47
C LYS A 109 -15.75 -4.42 16.31
N LEU A 110 -16.01 -3.23 15.75
CA LEU A 110 -15.00 -2.19 15.58
C LEU A 110 -14.48 -1.64 16.91
N MET A 111 -15.35 -1.48 17.92
CA MET A 111 -14.89 -1.13 19.27
C MET A 111 -13.98 -2.20 19.86
N GLN A 112 -14.37 -3.48 19.78
CA GLN A 112 -13.54 -4.61 20.25
C GLN A 112 -12.22 -4.74 19.47
N ALA A 113 -12.21 -4.39 18.18
CA ALA A 113 -10.99 -4.32 17.38
C ALA A 113 -10.06 -3.18 17.84
N CYS A 114 -10.60 -1.98 18.11
CA CYS A 114 -9.83 -0.88 18.69
C CYS A 114 -9.24 -1.26 20.07
N GLU A 115 -10.03 -1.89 20.94
CA GLU A 115 -9.57 -2.39 22.24
C GLU A 115 -8.42 -3.42 22.09
N ALA A 116 -8.51 -4.33 21.11
CA ALA A 116 -7.45 -5.29 20.81
C ALA A 116 -6.18 -4.64 20.24
N PHE A 117 -6.31 -3.59 19.42
CA PHE A 117 -5.15 -2.81 18.94
C PHE A 117 -4.49 -2.01 20.08
N ASP A 118 -5.27 -1.45 21.00
CA ASP A 118 -4.75 -0.71 22.16
C ASP A 118 -3.96 -1.62 23.09
N GLN A 119 -4.50 -2.82 23.38
CA GLN A 119 -3.83 -3.86 24.18
C GLN A 119 -2.52 -4.37 23.54
N PHE A 120 -2.34 -4.22 22.23
CA PHE A 120 -1.13 -4.63 21.52
C PHE A 120 -0.11 -3.49 21.36
N ILE A 121 -0.56 -2.30 20.95
CA ILE A 121 0.31 -1.21 20.53
C ILE A 121 0.86 -0.43 21.74
N TYR A 122 0.05 -0.13 22.76
CA TYR A 122 0.53 0.67 23.90
C TYR A 122 1.65 -0.02 24.69
N PRO A 123 1.61 -1.34 25.01
CA PRO A 123 2.72 -2.02 25.66
C PRO A 123 4.01 -2.02 24.81
N CYS A 124 3.89 -2.09 23.48
CA CYS A 124 5.04 -2.00 22.59
C CYS A 124 5.71 -0.61 22.64
N ILE A 125 4.91 0.46 22.66
CA ILE A 125 5.42 1.84 22.79
C ILE A 125 6.04 2.07 24.18
N ALA A 126 5.36 1.62 25.25
CA ALA A 126 5.82 1.79 26.63
C ALA A 126 7.20 1.15 26.88
N ARG A 127 7.34 -0.16 26.58
CA ARG A 127 8.63 -0.88 26.65
C ARG A 127 9.74 -0.14 25.90
N LYS A 128 9.45 0.40 24.72
CA LYS A 128 10.44 1.11 23.92
C LYS A 128 10.83 2.48 24.47
N GLN A 129 9.92 3.15 25.18
CA GLN A 129 10.27 4.37 25.92
C GLN A 129 11.14 4.05 27.14
N GLU A 130 10.86 2.97 27.87
CA GLU A 130 11.72 2.47 28.96
C GLU A 130 13.13 2.10 28.45
N GLU A 131 13.22 1.35 27.35
CA GLU A 131 14.50 1.02 26.68
C GLU A 131 15.31 2.27 26.28
N LEU A 132 14.66 3.38 25.94
CA LEU A 132 15.32 4.65 25.62
C LEU A 132 15.78 5.39 26.88
N MET A 133 14.99 5.38 27.95
CA MET A 133 15.34 6.05 29.21
C MET A 133 16.51 5.36 29.94
N HIS A 134 16.68 4.05 29.77
CA HIS A 134 17.79 3.29 30.37
C HIS A 134 19.08 3.21 29.52
N LYS A 135 19.09 3.67 28.26
CA LYS A 135 20.28 3.64 27.38
C LYS A 135 21.01 4.98 27.38
N THR A 136 21.88 5.20 28.36
CA THR A 136 22.75 6.39 28.48
C THR A 136 23.66 6.63 27.26
N THR A 137 23.95 5.57 26.49
CA THR A 137 24.65 5.64 25.21
C THR A 137 23.81 4.94 24.15
N ILE A 138 23.12 5.71 23.32
CA ILE A 138 22.54 5.20 22.08
C ILE A 138 23.72 4.89 21.15
N LYS A 139 23.90 3.62 20.78
CA LYS A 139 24.66 3.28 19.59
C LYS A 139 23.84 3.74 18.38
N ASP A 140 24.35 4.70 17.61
CA ASP A 140 23.68 5.25 16.41
C ASP A 140 23.46 4.20 15.29
N GLU A 141 24.02 2.99 15.44
CA GLU A 141 24.03 1.90 14.46
C GLU A 141 22.63 1.28 14.23
N GLU A 142 21.78 1.20 15.27
CA GLU A 142 20.47 0.54 15.16
C GLU A 142 19.33 1.56 14.98
N PHE A 143 19.07 1.89 13.71
CA PHE A 143 17.90 2.66 13.30
C PHE A 143 16.62 1.94 13.73
N ALA A 144 15.80 2.60 14.55
CA ALA A 144 14.45 2.13 14.91
C ALA A 144 13.41 3.15 14.47
N PHE A 145 12.37 2.70 13.77
CA PHE A 145 11.36 3.56 13.15
C PHE A 145 10.61 4.42 14.18
N LEU A 146 10.22 3.82 15.30
CA LEU A 146 9.65 4.50 16.46
C LEU A 146 10.52 5.66 16.98
N ASN A 147 11.83 5.48 17.10
CA ASN A 147 12.73 6.52 17.62
C ASN A 147 12.74 7.75 16.70
N ALA A 148 12.62 7.56 15.39
CA ALA A 148 12.51 8.64 14.42
C ALA A 148 11.17 9.39 14.51
N TYR A 149 10.06 8.69 14.78
CA TYR A 149 8.76 9.33 15.00
C TYR A 149 8.68 10.08 16.34
N ILE A 150 9.33 9.60 17.40
CA ILE A 150 9.51 10.36 18.65
C ILE A 150 10.32 11.63 18.39
N LYS A 151 11.46 11.54 17.68
CA LYS A 151 12.27 12.71 17.30
C LYS A 151 11.46 13.71 16.46
N MET A 152 10.67 13.23 15.50
CA MET A 152 9.81 14.08 14.66
C MET A 152 8.72 14.79 15.47
N TYR A 153 8.02 14.08 16.37
CA TYR A 153 7.01 14.68 17.26
C TYR A 153 7.63 15.77 18.16
N ASN A 154 8.79 15.50 18.75
CA ASN A 154 9.50 16.46 19.61
C ASN A 154 10.05 17.69 18.85
N GLN A 155 10.09 17.64 17.51
CA GLN A 155 10.49 18.74 16.63
C GLN A 155 9.30 19.40 15.91
N TRP A 156 8.07 18.98 16.21
CA TRP A 156 6.87 19.44 15.52
C TRP A 156 6.31 20.73 16.12
N ASN A 157 6.43 21.82 15.36
CA ASN A 157 5.92 23.16 15.73
C ASN A 157 4.53 23.47 15.11
N GLY A 158 3.87 22.48 14.50
CA GLY A 158 2.74 22.67 13.57
C GLY A 158 1.35 22.42 14.15
N GLY A 159 1.02 23.02 15.30
CA GLY A 159 -0.28 22.82 15.95
C GLY A 159 -0.41 21.47 16.68
N ASP A 160 -1.62 21.18 17.16
CA ASP A 160 -1.89 20.06 18.08
C ASP A 160 -1.86 18.69 17.38
N LEU A 161 -1.08 17.75 17.95
CA LEU A 161 -1.00 16.33 17.55
C LEU A 161 -1.65 15.40 18.59
N GLY A 162 -2.27 15.93 19.64
CA GLY A 162 -2.69 15.18 20.83
C GLY A 162 -1.49 14.79 21.70
N THR A 163 -1.58 13.67 22.40
CA THR A 163 -0.44 13.15 23.20
C THR A 163 0.50 12.34 22.31
N LEU A 164 1.79 12.29 22.66
CA LEU A 164 2.78 11.42 22.00
C LEU A 164 2.31 9.95 21.92
N GLN A 165 1.68 9.44 22.99
CA GLN A 165 1.14 8.07 23.01
C GLN A 165 0.00 7.89 21.98
N THR A 166 -0.96 8.80 21.93
CA THR A 166 -2.05 8.79 20.93
C THR A 166 -1.51 8.91 19.51
N PHE A 167 -0.63 9.88 19.27
CA PHE A 167 -0.01 10.13 17.98
C PHE A 167 0.74 8.91 17.44
N LEU A 168 1.59 8.29 18.26
CA LEU A 168 2.33 7.08 17.90
C LEU A 168 1.37 5.91 17.64
N ARG A 169 0.39 5.67 18.52
CA ARG A 169 -0.59 4.60 18.39
C ARG A 169 -1.37 4.70 17.08
N ASP A 170 -1.95 5.86 16.79
CA ASP A 170 -2.77 6.06 15.59
C ASP A 170 -1.92 6.01 14.31
N THR A 171 -0.70 6.55 14.36
CA THR A 171 0.25 6.50 13.25
C THR A 171 0.66 5.06 12.92
N PHE A 172 1.05 4.26 13.92
CA PHE A 172 1.45 2.88 13.66
C PHE A 172 0.29 1.99 13.31
N LEU A 173 -0.89 2.15 13.93
CA LEU A 173 -2.08 1.38 13.53
C LEU A 173 -2.41 1.61 12.05
N ASN A 174 -2.38 2.87 11.59
CA ASN A 174 -2.58 3.22 10.18
C ASN A 174 -1.51 2.58 9.27
N LEU A 175 -0.23 2.64 9.65
CA LEU A 175 0.86 2.01 8.90
C LEU A 175 0.81 0.47 8.92
N MET A 176 0.28 -0.15 9.99
CA MET A 176 0.05 -1.59 10.10
C MET A 176 -1.05 -2.04 9.14
N PHE A 177 -2.20 -1.34 9.09
CA PHE A 177 -3.24 -1.59 8.08
C PHE A 177 -2.70 -1.42 6.65
N ALA A 178 -1.94 -0.36 6.41
CA ALA A 178 -1.36 -0.09 5.09
C ALA A 178 -0.34 -1.16 4.66
N GLY A 179 0.52 -1.63 5.56
CA GLY A 179 1.55 -2.63 5.27
C GLY A 179 1.04 -4.07 5.19
N ARG A 180 0.14 -4.47 6.10
CA ARG A 180 -0.38 -5.84 6.19
C ARG A 180 -1.28 -6.20 5.01
N ASP A 181 -2.50 -5.67 5.01
CA ASP A 181 -3.59 -6.20 4.20
C ASP A 181 -3.41 -5.89 2.72
N THR A 182 -2.78 -4.74 2.37
CA THR A 182 -2.55 -4.38 0.96
C THR A 182 -1.54 -5.31 0.29
N THR A 183 -0.43 -5.62 0.96
CA THR A 183 0.67 -6.45 0.45
C THR A 183 0.27 -7.92 0.38
N SER A 184 -0.43 -8.41 1.40
CA SER A 184 -0.92 -9.80 1.44
C SER A 184 -2.02 -10.05 0.41
N ALA A 185 -2.95 -9.12 0.19
CA ALA A 185 -3.95 -9.23 -0.88
C ALA A 185 -3.29 -9.26 -2.28
N ALA A 186 -2.30 -8.40 -2.52
CA ALA A 186 -1.55 -8.39 -3.79
C ALA A 186 -0.83 -9.71 -4.05
N LEU A 187 -0.14 -10.27 -3.03
CA LEU A 187 0.52 -11.56 -3.11
C LEU A 187 -0.47 -12.73 -3.29
N THR A 188 -1.64 -12.65 -2.67
CA THR A 188 -2.69 -13.67 -2.82
C THR A 188 -3.22 -13.71 -4.25
N TRP A 189 -3.60 -12.56 -4.83
CA TRP A 189 -4.03 -12.49 -6.23
C TRP A 189 -2.92 -12.82 -7.24
N PHE A 190 -1.67 -12.54 -6.90
CA PHE A 190 -0.52 -12.94 -7.71
C PHE A 190 -0.45 -14.47 -7.88
N PHE A 191 -0.60 -15.25 -6.79
CA PHE A 191 -0.61 -16.72 -6.88
C PHE A 191 -1.87 -17.27 -7.59
N VAL A 192 -3.03 -16.62 -7.43
CA VAL A 192 -4.24 -16.94 -8.22
C VAL A 192 -3.99 -16.75 -9.72
N LEU A 193 -3.32 -15.66 -10.11
CA LEU A 193 -3.01 -15.38 -11.51
C LEU A 193 -1.96 -16.35 -12.07
N LEU A 194 -0.91 -16.69 -11.31
CA LEU A 194 0.08 -17.69 -11.75
C LEU A 194 -0.52 -19.08 -11.94
N ALA A 195 -1.45 -19.51 -11.08
CA ALA A 195 -2.14 -20.79 -11.23
C ALA A 195 -2.90 -20.92 -12.57
N LYS A 196 -3.32 -19.79 -13.15
CA LYS A 196 -3.95 -19.74 -14.49
C LYS A 196 -2.97 -19.45 -15.63
N ASN A 197 -1.71 -19.12 -15.32
CA ASN A 197 -0.70 -18.67 -16.28
C ASN A 197 0.66 -19.35 -16.02
N PRO A 198 0.79 -20.68 -16.15
CA PRO A 198 2.02 -21.42 -15.82
C PRO A 198 3.24 -21.00 -16.66
N LEU A 199 3.03 -20.46 -17.87
CA LEU A 199 4.11 -19.87 -18.69
C LEU A 199 4.72 -18.61 -18.05
N VAL A 200 3.93 -17.85 -17.27
CA VAL A 200 4.43 -16.70 -16.50
C VAL A 200 5.25 -17.17 -15.30
N GLU A 201 4.80 -18.19 -14.57
CA GLU A 201 5.60 -18.76 -13.47
C GLU A 201 6.93 -19.31 -13.99
N LYS A 202 6.93 -20.03 -15.12
CA LYS A 202 8.15 -20.54 -15.76
C LYS A 202 9.15 -19.40 -16.04
N LYS A 203 8.72 -18.33 -16.71
CA LYS A 203 9.59 -17.17 -17.01
C LYS A 203 10.12 -16.49 -15.75
N ILE A 204 9.32 -16.40 -14.68
CA ILE A 204 9.77 -15.87 -13.38
C ILE A 204 10.82 -16.78 -12.75
N ARG A 205 10.65 -18.10 -12.82
CA ARG A 205 11.63 -19.09 -12.33
C ARG A 205 12.95 -19.01 -13.10
N GLU A 206 12.89 -18.89 -14.42
CA GLU A 206 14.06 -18.69 -15.29
C GLU A 206 14.79 -17.38 -14.96
N GLU A 207 14.06 -16.28 -14.74
CA GLU A 207 14.64 -15.00 -14.31
C GLU A 207 15.33 -15.11 -12.93
N ILE A 208 14.70 -15.77 -11.95
CA ILE A 208 15.27 -15.95 -10.61
C ILE A 208 16.59 -16.73 -10.68
N GLN A 209 16.62 -17.85 -11.40
CA GLN A 209 17.82 -18.67 -11.58
C GLN A 209 18.95 -17.89 -12.25
N GLN A 210 18.64 -17.13 -13.31
CA GLN A 210 19.61 -16.34 -14.06
C GLN A 210 20.17 -15.14 -13.27
N GLN A 211 19.31 -14.34 -12.62
CA GLN A 211 19.68 -13.05 -12.03
C GLN A 211 20.23 -13.15 -10.60
N LEU A 212 19.87 -14.21 -9.88
CA LEU A 212 20.39 -14.54 -8.53
C LEU A 212 21.45 -15.65 -8.56
N HIS A 213 21.74 -16.22 -9.75
CA HIS A 213 22.77 -17.25 -9.99
C HIS A 213 22.57 -18.54 -9.16
N VAL A 214 21.32 -18.92 -8.90
CA VAL A 214 20.96 -20.11 -8.10
C VAL A 214 20.49 -21.25 -9.02
N LYS A 215 21.02 -22.47 -8.80
CA LYS A 215 20.62 -23.67 -9.56
C LYS A 215 19.21 -24.15 -9.15
N GLU A 216 18.54 -24.94 -9.99
CA GLU A 216 17.21 -25.48 -9.67
C GLU A 216 17.21 -26.38 -8.41
N ASP A 217 18.31 -27.09 -8.16
CA ASP A 217 18.50 -28.00 -7.01
C ASP A 217 18.95 -27.30 -5.71
N GLU A 218 19.29 -26.01 -5.78
CA GLU A 218 19.79 -25.24 -4.64
C GLU A 218 18.65 -24.43 -4.02
N ASN A 219 18.44 -24.56 -2.71
CA ASN A 219 17.47 -23.71 -2.01
C ASN A 219 17.88 -22.23 -2.12
N LEU A 220 16.94 -21.34 -2.46
CA LEU A 220 17.20 -19.90 -2.56
C LEU A 220 17.59 -19.35 -1.18
N LYS A 221 18.80 -18.76 -1.14
CA LYS A 221 19.42 -18.13 0.03
C LYS A 221 19.08 -16.64 0.08
N PHE A 222 19.57 -15.96 1.13
CA PHE A 222 19.53 -14.50 1.26
C PHE A 222 19.96 -13.80 -0.05
N PHE A 223 19.18 -12.82 -0.49
CA PHE A 223 19.55 -11.86 -1.53
C PHE A 223 19.08 -10.45 -1.16
N THR A 224 19.83 -9.46 -1.64
CA THR A 224 19.70 -8.03 -1.32
C THR A 224 18.55 -7.35 -2.05
N LYS A 225 18.20 -6.12 -1.65
CA LYS A 225 17.35 -5.24 -2.45
C LYS A 225 17.94 -4.98 -3.84
N GLU A 226 19.24 -4.75 -3.94
CA GLU A 226 19.96 -4.50 -5.18
C GLU A 226 19.80 -5.65 -6.17
N GLU A 227 19.90 -6.90 -5.71
CA GLU A 227 19.60 -8.08 -6.51
C GLU A 227 18.11 -8.21 -6.81
N SER A 228 17.22 -7.90 -5.85
CA SER A 228 15.77 -7.87 -6.10
C SER A 228 15.38 -6.89 -7.23
N ARG A 229 16.13 -5.80 -7.46
CA ARG A 229 15.87 -4.88 -8.58
C ARG A 229 16.04 -5.56 -9.94
N LYS A 230 16.98 -6.53 -10.07
CA LYS A 230 17.24 -7.28 -11.32
C LYS A 230 16.07 -8.16 -11.78
N LEU A 231 15.13 -8.48 -10.89
CA LEU A 231 13.96 -9.31 -11.20
C LEU A 231 12.88 -8.45 -11.90
N ILE A 232 13.09 -8.16 -13.18
CA ILE A 232 12.30 -7.26 -14.02
C ILE A 232 10.95 -7.89 -14.39
N TYR A 233 10.97 -9.10 -14.93
CA TYR A 233 9.77 -9.83 -15.36
C TYR A 233 8.84 -10.11 -14.16
N LEU A 234 9.40 -10.48 -13.00
CA LEU A 234 8.66 -10.56 -11.74
C LEU A 234 8.04 -9.22 -11.31
N HIS A 235 8.74 -8.09 -11.47
CA HIS A 235 8.15 -6.77 -11.20
C HIS A 235 6.98 -6.47 -12.15
N GLY A 236 7.12 -6.80 -13.45
CA GLY A 236 6.05 -6.70 -14.42
C GLY A 236 4.82 -7.54 -14.06
N ALA A 237 5.03 -8.77 -13.59
CA ALA A 237 3.95 -9.66 -13.14
C ALA A 237 3.26 -9.15 -11.85
N LEU A 238 4.00 -8.52 -10.93
CA LEU A 238 3.43 -7.85 -9.76
C LEU A 238 2.65 -6.57 -10.13
N CYS A 239 3.15 -5.77 -11.08
CA CYS A 239 2.42 -4.61 -11.59
C CYS A 239 1.14 -5.00 -12.36
N GLU A 240 1.20 -6.04 -13.19
CA GLU A 240 0.04 -6.58 -13.91
C GLU A 240 -0.99 -7.19 -12.94
N THR A 241 -0.52 -7.85 -11.88
CA THR A 241 -1.38 -8.30 -10.77
C THR A 241 -2.08 -7.11 -10.12
N LEU A 242 -1.35 -6.04 -9.78
CA LEU A 242 -1.92 -4.83 -9.19
C LEU A 242 -2.81 -4.03 -10.16
N ARG A 243 -2.69 -4.23 -11.47
CA ARG A 243 -3.60 -3.65 -12.48
C ARG A 243 -4.93 -4.39 -12.51
N LEU A 244 -4.90 -5.73 -12.54
CA LEU A 244 -6.11 -6.55 -12.55
C LEU A 244 -6.75 -6.64 -11.16
N PHE A 245 -5.96 -6.68 -10.10
CA PHE A 245 -6.40 -6.83 -8.72
C PHE A 245 -5.71 -5.83 -7.78
N PRO A 246 -5.98 -4.52 -7.93
CA PRO A 246 -5.47 -3.50 -7.01
C PRO A 246 -6.05 -3.72 -5.61
N SER A 247 -5.18 -3.85 -4.59
CA SER A 247 -5.59 -4.20 -3.23
C SER A 247 -6.62 -3.23 -2.63
N VAL A 248 -6.56 -1.95 -3.03
CA VAL A 248 -7.65 -0.97 -2.83
C VAL A 248 -8.35 -0.81 -4.17
N SER A 249 -9.58 -1.31 -4.29
CA SER A 249 -10.31 -1.40 -5.56
C SER A 249 -11.05 -0.12 -5.95
N LEU A 250 -11.39 0.73 -4.97
CA LEU A 250 -12.12 2.00 -5.09
C LEU A 250 -11.47 3.06 -4.20
N GLU A 251 -11.34 4.29 -4.71
CA GLU A 251 -10.81 5.45 -3.98
C GLU A 251 -11.86 6.59 -3.95
N HIS A 252 -11.90 7.36 -2.86
CA HIS A 252 -12.93 8.39 -2.63
C HIS A 252 -12.31 9.77 -2.40
N LYS A 253 -12.60 10.73 -3.28
CA LYS A 253 -12.21 12.14 -3.12
C LYS A 253 -13.45 13.02 -2.92
N VAL A 254 -13.28 14.10 -2.15
CA VAL A 254 -14.25 15.19 -1.99
C VAL A 254 -13.44 16.48 -2.10
N PRO A 255 -13.84 17.46 -2.92
CA PRO A 255 -13.09 18.72 -3.01
C PRO A 255 -13.34 19.56 -1.75
N LEU A 256 -12.38 20.40 -1.36
CA LEU A 256 -12.54 21.30 -0.21
C LEU A 256 -13.43 22.50 -0.55
N ASP A 257 -13.39 22.93 -1.81
CA ASP A 257 -14.10 24.08 -2.36
C ASP A 257 -14.88 23.70 -3.64
N HIS A 258 -15.41 24.70 -4.36
CA HIS A 258 -16.01 24.51 -5.67
C HIS A 258 -14.94 24.53 -6.77
N ASP A 259 -15.04 23.60 -7.71
CA ASP A 259 -14.02 23.40 -8.77
C ASP A 259 -14.68 22.92 -10.08
N ILE A 260 -13.93 22.92 -11.18
CA ILE A 260 -14.36 22.47 -12.51
C ILE A 260 -13.38 21.41 -13.03
N LEU A 261 -13.86 20.18 -13.19
CA LEU A 261 -13.06 19.08 -13.72
C LEU A 261 -12.67 19.34 -15.20
N PRO A 262 -11.60 18.72 -15.73
CA PRO A 262 -11.21 18.84 -17.15
C PRO A 262 -12.31 18.47 -18.17
N SER A 263 -13.35 17.75 -17.74
CA SER A 263 -14.56 17.45 -18.51
C SER A 263 -15.65 18.56 -18.46
N GLY A 264 -15.32 19.76 -17.96
CA GLY A 264 -16.26 20.87 -17.75
C GLY A 264 -17.25 20.68 -16.59
N HIS A 265 -17.21 19.53 -15.91
CA HIS A 265 -18.15 19.20 -14.84
C HIS A 265 -17.82 19.96 -13.55
N ARG A 266 -18.78 20.73 -13.03
CA ARG A 266 -18.65 21.46 -11.77
C ARG A 266 -18.79 20.50 -10.58
N VAL A 267 -17.88 20.61 -9.61
CA VAL A 267 -17.93 19.87 -8.34
C VAL A 267 -18.01 20.84 -7.16
N SER A 268 -18.49 20.34 -6.02
CA SER A 268 -18.69 21.09 -4.78
C SER A 268 -18.26 20.25 -3.57
N PRO A 269 -18.10 20.83 -2.36
CA PRO A 269 -17.77 20.08 -1.15
C PRO A 269 -18.82 19.05 -0.69
N LYS A 270 -19.99 19.02 -1.36
CA LYS A 270 -21.04 17.99 -1.20
C LYS A 270 -20.89 16.83 -2.19
N THR A 271 -20.01 16.95 -3.17
CA THR A 271 -19.80 15.99 -4.27
C THR A 271 -18.73 14.97 -3.87
N ARG A 272 -19.09 13.68 -3.79
CA ARG A 272 -18.11 12.59 -3.65
C ARG A 272 -17.75 12.06 -5.03
N MET A 273 -16.48 12.19 -5.39
CA MET A 273 -15.89 11.55 -6.55
C MET A 273 -15.40 10.14 -6.16
N ILE A 274 -15.70 9.15 -6.99
CA ILE A 274 -15.26 7.76 -6.82
C ILE A 274 -14.34 7.43 -8.00
N LEU A 275 -13.13 6.96 -7.70
CA LEU A 275 -12.14 6.53 -8.69
C LEU A 275 -12.09 4.99 -8.67
N PRO A 276 -12.67 4.30 -9.67
CA PRO A 276 -12.82 2.85 -9.62
C PRO A 276 -11.57 2.15 -10.18
N PHE A 277 -10.51 2.06 -9.38
CA PHE A 277 -9.21 1.52 -9.80
C PHE A 277 -9.31 0.11 -10.43
N TYR A 278 -10.16 -0.76 -9.90
CA TYR A 278 -10.43 -2.10 -10.46
C TYR A 278 -11.02 -2.08 -11.88
N VAL A 279 -11.83 -1.06 -12.19
CA VAL A 279 -12.43 -0.85 -13.52
C VAL A 279 -11.42 -0.16 -14.44
N MET A 280 -10.72 0.87 -13.96
CA MET A 280 -9.65 1.55 -14.70
C MET A 280 -8.56 0.57 -15.18
N GLY A 281 -8.23 -0.44 -14.37
CA GLY A 281 -7.34 -1.52 -14.76
C GLY A 281 -7.79 -2.32 -16.00
N ARG A 282 -9.09 -2.34 -16.32
CA ARG A 282 -9.72 -3.14 -17.40
C ARG A 282 -10.30 -2.31 -18.55
N MET A 283 -10.11 -0.99 -18.57
CA MET A 283 -10.61 -0.14 -19.65
C MET A 283 -9.75 -0.30 -20.92
N GLU A 284 -10.37 -0.73 -22.03
CA GLU A 284 -9.71 -0.82 -23.36
C GLU A 284 -9.10 0.53 -23.76
N THR A 285 -9.77 1.64 -23.46
CA THR A 285 -9.29 3.01 -23.72
C THR A 285 -8.03 3.42 -22.94
N LEU A 286 -7.65 2.67 -21.90
CA LEU A 286 -6.41 2.88 -21.13
C LEU A 286 -5.35 1.82 -21.44
N TRP A 287 -5.76 0.58 -21.70
CA TRP A 287 -4.87 -0.58 -21.71
C TRP A 287 -4.81 -1.38 -23.02
N GLY A 288 -5.67 -1.06 -24.00
CA GLY A 288 -5.78 -1.79 -25.26
C GLY A 288 -6.73 -2.98 -25.20
N LYS A 289 -6.88 -3.70 -26.32
CA LYS A 289 -7.81 -4.84 -26.45
C LYS A 289 -7.48 -6.02 -25.54
N ASP A 290 -6.21 -6.17 -25.18
CA ASP A 290 -5.71 -7.15 -24.22
C ASP A 290 -5.84 -6.68 -22.76
N CYS A 291 -6.70 -5.71 -22.46
CA CYS A 291 -6.90 -5.18 -21.09
C CYS A 291 -7.42 -6.22 -20.09
N LEU A 292 -7.97 -7.36 -20.53
CA LEU A 292 -8.39 -8.46 -19.66
C LEU A 292 -7.32 -9.56 -19.51
N GLU A 293 -6.28 -9.58 -20.35
CA GLU A 293 -5.18 -10.53 -20.27
C GLU A 293 -4.26 -10.23 -19.08
N PHE A 294 -3.60 -11.27 -18.54
CA PHE A 294 -2.50 -11.14 -17.58
C PHE A 294 -1.16 -11.24 -18.33
N LYS A 295 -0.57 -10.08 -18.65
CA LYS A 295 0.53 -9.93 -19.60
C LYS A 295 1.68 -9.11 -19.00
N PRO A 296 2.57 -9.74 -18.21
CA PRO A 296 3.72 -9.07 -17.58
C PRO A 296 4.61 -8.27 -18.55
N GLU A 297 4.71 -8.72 -19.80
CA GLU A 297 5.46 -8.07 -20.88
C GLU A 297 5.04 -6.62 -21.14
N ARG A 298 3.79 -6.26 -20.83
CA ARG A 298 3.24 -4.90 -20.91
C ARG A 298 4.07 -3.86 -20.12
N TRP A 299 4.77 -4.31 -19.09
CA TRP A 299 5.56 -3.52 -18.15
C TRP A 299 7.06 -3.51 -18.48
N ILE A 300 7.46 -4.13 -19.60
CA ILE A 300 8.84 -4.28 -20.01
C ILE A 300 9.05 -3.43 -21.27
N SER A 301 10.12 -2.63 -21.27
CA SER A 301 10.53 -1.85 -22.43
C SER A 301 11.34 -2.70 -23.41
N GLU A 302 11.44 -2.27 -24.66
CA GLU A 302 12.28 -2.90 -25.70
C GLU A 302 13.76 -3.02 -25.28
N ARG A 303 14.21 -2.18 -24.33
CA ARG A 303 15.56 -2.20 -23.75
C ARG A 303 15.71 -3.17 -22.56
N GLY A 304 14.71 -4.00 -22.28
CA GLY A 304 14.71 -4.98 -21.18
C GLY A 304 14.53 -4.38 -19.77
N GLY A 305 14.41 -3.06 -19.62
CA GLY A 305 14.11 -2.40 -18.34
C GLY A 305 12.61 -2.21 -18.10
N ILE A 306 12.21 -1.90 -16.86
CA ILE A 306 10.80 -1.59 -16.54
C ILE A 306 10.32 -0.34 -17.28
N LYS A 307 9.20 -0.49 -17.96
CA LYS A 307 8.47 0.59 -18.62
C LYS A 307 7.75 1.45 -17.58
N HIS A 308 7.96 2.76 -17.62
CA HIS A 308 7.21 3.70 -16.80
C HIS A 308 5.78 3.88 -17.34
N GLU A 309 4.78 3.52 -16.53
CA GLU A 309 3.37 3.84 -16.75
C GLU A 309 2.91 4.91 -15.74
N PRO A 310 2.25 6.01 -16.16
CA PRO A 310 1.89 7.11 -15.25
C PRO A 310 0.92 6.69 -14.14
N SER A 311 1.12 7.19 -12.91
CA SER A 311 0.31 6.81 -11.74
C SER A 311 -1.19 7.13 -11.85
N PHE A 312 -1.61 8.04 -12.74
CA PHE A 312 -3.02 8.30 -13.00
C PHE A 312 -3.67 7.27 -13.95
N LYS A 313 -2.86 6.54 -14.73
CA LYS A 313 -3.28 5.37 -15.51
C LYS A 313 -3.14 4.07 -14.70
N PHE A 314 -2.10 3.98 -13.86
CA PHE A 314 -1.85 2.87 -12.93
C PHE A 314 -1.92 3.33 -11.47
N PRO A 315 -3.13 3.53 -10.90
CA PRO A 315 -3.31 4.15 -9.59
C PRO A 315 -3.16 3.20 -8.38
N ALA A 316 -2.58 2.01 -8.56
CA ALA A 316 -2.44 1.02 -7.49
C ALA A 316 -1.66 1.51 -6.25
N PHE A 317 -0.82 2.55 -6.41
CA PHE A 317 -0.11 3.23 -5.32
C PHE A 317 -0.55 4.70 -5.14
N ASN A 318 -1.76 5.06 -5.62
CA ASN A 318 -2.29 6.42 -5.66
C ASN A 318 -1.43 7.39 -6.51
N ALA A 319 -1.77 8.69 -6.49
CA ALA A 319 -1.03 9.73 -7.21
C ALA A 319 -0.94 11.06 -6.41
N GLY A 320 -0.06 11.95 -6.86
CA GLY A 320 0.11 13.30 -6.30
C GLY A 320 0.54 13.30 -4.82
N PRO A 321 0.15 14.32 -4.03
CA PRO A 321 0.53 14.46 -2.61
C PRO A 321 0.04 13.33 -1.68
N ARG A 322 -0.75 12.37 -2.18
CA ARG A 322 -1.23 11.19 -1.43
C ARG A 322 -0.74 9.86 -2.03
N THR A 323 0.32 9.90 -2.85
CA THR A 323 1.04 8.70 -3.33
C THR A 323 1.52 7.86 -2.13
N CYS A 324 1.43 6.54 -2.26
CA CYS A 324 1.77 5.59 -1.20
C CYS A 324 3.27 5.64 -0.83
N LEU A 325 3.56 6.05 0.41
CA LEU A 325 4.92 6.11 0.97
C LEU A 325 5.62 4.73 0.97
N GLY A 326 4.84 3.65 1.09
CA GLY A 326 5.33 2.27 1.15
C GLY A 326 5.60 1.60 -0.19
N LYS A 327 5.42 2.27 -1.34
CA LYS A 327 5.54 1.64 -2.69
C LYS A 327 6.81 0.81 -2.85
N GLU A 328 7.97 1.39 -2.58
CA GLU A 328 9.27 0.72 -2.73
C GLU A 328 9.44 -0.45 -1.75
N MET A 329 8.98 -0.27 -0.50
CA MET A 329 9.01 -1.30 0.54
C MET A 329 8.16 -2.51 0.13
N ALA A 330 6.93 -2.25 -0.36
CA ALA A 330 6.02 -3.29 -0.83
C ALA A 330 6.60 -4.08 -2.00
N PHE A 331 7.22 -3.43 -2.99
CA PHE A 331 7.86 -4.16 -4.09
C PHE A 331 9.05 -5.01 -3.65
N VAL A 332 9.91 -4.52 -2.73
CA VAL A 332 11.00 -5.33 -2.17
C VAL A 332 10.44 -6.55 -1.43
N GLN A 333 9.47 -6.33 -0.53
CA GLN A 333 8.82 -7.38 0.24
C GLN A 333 8.14 -8.43 -0.66
N MET A 334 7.36 -8.00 -1.66
CA MET A 334 6.69 -8.90 -2.59
C MET A 334 7.67 -9.71 -3.42
N LYS A 335 8.72 -9.08 -3.98
CA LYS A 335 9.73 -9.79 -4.77
C LYS A 335 10.46 -10.86 -3.97
N ILE A 336 10.89 -10.54 -2.75
CA ILE A 336 11.63 -11.49 -1.89
C ILE A 336 10.73 -12.69 -1.55
N VAL A 337 9.50 -12.46 -1.09
CA VAL A 337 8.53 -13.54 -0.78
C VAL A 337 8.25 -14.41 -2.01
N VAL A 338 7.93 -13.79 -3.15
CA VAL A 338 7.60 -14.55 -4.37
C VAL A 338 8.78 -15.37 -4.87
N ALA A 339 9.99 -14.80 -4.92
CA ALA A 339 11.15 -15.53 -5.42
C ALA A 339 11.43 -16.78 -4.59
N ILE A 340 11.31 -16.68 -3.26
CA ILE A 340 11.52 -17.80 -2.33
C ILE A 340 10.43 -18.86 -2.49
N ILE A 341 9.17 -18.45 -2.69
CA ILE A 341 8.07 -19.40 -2.90
C ILE A 341 8.20 -20.12 -4.24
N ILE A 342 8.37 -19.39 -5.36
CA ILE A 342 8.46 -19.96 -6.72
C ILE A 342 9.74 -20.79 -6.92
N HIS A 343 10.86 -20.41 -6.29
CA HIS A 343 12.10 -21.17 -6.43
C HIS A 343 12.06 -22.48 -5.64
N ASN A 344 11.71 -22.45 -4.36
CA ASN A 344 11.83 -23.62 -3.48
C ASN A 344 10.60 -24.56 -3.51
N TYR A 345 9.42 -24.04 -3.88
CA TYR A 345 8.15 -24.76 -3.81
C TYR A 345 7.40 -24.72 -5.15
N ASN A 346 6.41 -25.59 -5.27
CA ASN A 346 5.39 -25.60 -6.31
C ASN A 346 4.03 -25.44 -5.62
N ILE A 347 3.36 -24.30 -5.83
CA ILE A 347 2.09 -23.96 -5.18
C ILE A 347 0.93 -24.39 -6.06
N GLN A 348 0.18 -25.40 -5.63
CA GLN A 348 -1.03 -25.86 -6.32
C GLN A 348 -2.24 -25.16 -5.69
N VAL A 349 -2.83 -24.18 -6.37
CA VAL A 349 -4.08 -23.54 -5.92
C VAL A 349 -5.23 -24.54 -6.07
N MET A 350 -6.04 -24.68 -5.02
CA MET A 350 -7.26 -25.48 -5.04
C MET A 350 -8.40 -24.66 -5.63
N GLU A 351 -9.19 -25.29 -6.51
CA GLU A 351 -10.35 -24.67 -7.19
C GLU A 351 -10.09 -23.25 -7.78
N PRO A 352 -9.07 -23.06 -8.65
CA PRO A 352 -8.70 -21.72 -9.15
C PRO A 352 -9.83 -20.99 -9.91
N GLU A 353 -10.84 -21.69 -10.40
CA GLU A 353 -12.04 -21.09 -11.02
C GLU A 353 -13.13 -20.65 -10.02
N ASN A 354 -13.04 -21.07 -8.75
CA ASN A 354 -13.99 -20.74 -7.69
C ASN A 354 -13.51 -19.55 -6.80
N VAL A 355 -12.53 -18.78 -7.30
CA VAL A 355 -11.85 -17.70 -6.57
C VAL A 355 -12.52 -16.35 -6.83
N TYR A 356 -13.11 -15.76 -5.78
CA TYR A 356 -13.83 -14.48 -5.84
C TYR A 356 -13.30 -13.45 -4.82
N PRO A 357 -13.45 -12.14 -5.07
CA PRO A 357 -13.11 -11.11 -4.10
C PRO A 357 -14.08 -11.05 -2.92
N THR A 358 -13.55 -10.74 -1.73
CA THR A 358 -14.29 -10.42 -0.51
C THR A 358 -14.92 -9.03 -0.59
N THR A 359 -16.11 -8.87 0.00
CA THR A 359 -16.75 -7.55 0.23
C THR A 359 -16.08 -6.83 1.41
N SER A 360 -14.89 -6.26 1.18
CA SER A 360 -14.10 -5.51 2.17
C SER A 360 -13.47 -4.27 1.50
N ILE A 361 -12.91 -3.34 2.29
CA ILE A 361 -12.13 -2.20 1.78
C ILE A 361 -10.89 -2.70 1.02
N ILE A 362 -10.26 -3.75 1.55
CA ILE A 362 -9.15 -4.43 0.90
C ILE A 362 -9.69 -5.62 0.13
N MET A 363 -9.34 -5.72 -1.14
CA MET A 363 -9.83 -6.76 -2.04
C MET A 363 -9.06 -8.08 -1.83
N GLN A 364 -9.31 -8.74 -0.71
CA GLN A 364 -8.83 -10.09 -0.39
C GLN A 364 -9.65 -11.15 -1.16
N VAL A 365 -9.15 -12.39 -1.21
CA VAL A 365 -9.92 -13.56 -1.69
C VAL A 365 -10.94 -13.99 -0.63
N LYS A 366 -12.14 -14.31 -1.08
CA LYS A 366 -13.25 -14.81 -0.28
C LYS A 366 -12.99 -16.25 0.15
N ASN A 367 -13.12 -16.51 1.46
CA ASN A 367 -12.86 -17.81 2.11
C ASN A 367 -11.38 -18.26 2.12
N GLY A 368 -10.42 -17.36 1.90
CA GLY A 368 -9.00 -17.69 1.88
C GLY A 368 -8.52 -18.23 0.52
N LEU A 369 -7.22 -18.50 0.40
CA LEU A 369 -6.61 -19.12 -0.78
C LEU A 369 -6.03 -20.48 -0.39
N MET A 370 -6.86 -21.52 -0.43
CA MET A 370 -6.43 -22.88 -0.14
C MET A 370 -5.46 -23.38 -1.21
N VAL A 371 -4.26 -23.79 -0.79
CA VAL A 371 -3.22 -24.35 -1.65
C VAL A 371 -2.69 -25.67 -1.11
N LYS A 372 -2.19 -26.54 -1.99
CA LYS A 372 -1.29 -27.63 -1.62
C LYS A 372 0.15 -27.22 -1.95
N VAL A 373 1.00 -27.22 -0.94
CA VAL A 373 2.43 -26.91 -1.09
C VAL A 373 3.17 -28.21 -1.42
N VAL A 374 3.98 -28.19 -2.48
CA VAL A 374 4.94 -29.27 -2.78
C VAL A 374 6.34 -28.67 -2.76
N LYS A 375 7.23 -29.18 -1.90
CA LYS A 375 8.64 -28.77 -1.90
C LYS A 375 9.35 -29.41 -3.10
N LYS A 376 10.13 -28.63 -3.85
CA LYS A 376 10.98 -29.21 -4.90
C LYS A 376 12.06 -30.04 -4.24
N GLN A 377 12.23 -31.28 -4.68
CA GLN A 377 13.25 -32.17 -4.14
C GLN A 377 14.63 -31.71 -4.61
N GLN A 378 15.62 -31.82 -3.74
CA GLN A 378 17.02 -31.86 -4.17
C GLN A 378 17.28 -33.29 -4.68
N PRO A 379 17.87 -33.49 -5.87
CA PRO A 379 18.18 -34.82 -6.42
C PRO A 379 19.42 -35.41 -5.74
N LEU A 380 19.31 -35.68 -4.43
CA LEU A 380 20.43 -36.05 -3.57
C LEU A 380 20.05 -37.14 -2.55
N LEU A 381 19.24 -38.11 -2.99
CA LEU A 381 19.08 -39.43 -2.34
C LEU A 381 18.43 -40.50 -3.24
N SER A 382 17.75 -40.13 -4.32
CA SER A 382 17.10 -41.06 -5.27
C SER A 382 18.07 -41.98 -6.03
N MET A 383 19.38 -41.71 -6.01
CA MET A 383 20.39 -42.61 -6.59
C MET A 383 20.85 -43.75 -5.65
N LEU A 384 20.38 -43.80 -4.40
CA LEU A 384 20.69 -44.88 -3.44
C LEU A 384 19.53 -45.87 -3.22
N SER A 385 18.34 -45.57 -3.75
CA SER A 385 17.19 -46.47 -3.83
C SER A 385 16.93 -46.81 -5.31
N GLY A 386 17.41 -47.97 -5.77
CA GLY A 386 17.46 -48.33 -7.19
C GLY A 386 16.12 -48.72 -7.84
N GLU A 387 15.08 -47.90 -7.71
CA GLU A 387 13.80 -48.08 -8.39
C GLU A 387 13.54 -46.97 -9.42
N ILE A 388 13.85 -47.26 -10.69
CA ILE A 388 13.56 -46.36 -11.83
C ILE A 388 12.06 -46.43 -12.16
N THR A 389 11.24 -45.79 -11.32
CA THR A 389 9.83 -45.55 -11.63
C THR A 389 9.70 -44.41 -12.64
N THR A 390 9.57 -44.77 -13.92
CA THR A 390 9.36 -43.81 -15.02
C THR A 390 7.96 -43.20 -14.93
N THR A 391 7.82 -42.14 -14.13
CA THR A 391 6.60 -41.33 -14.03
C THR A 391 6.36 -40.58 -15.34
N ARG A 392 5.64 -41.26 -16.24
CA ARG A 392 5.26 -40.81 -17.57
C ARG A 392 4.52 -39.47 -17.47
N TRP A 393 5.09 -38.43 -18.07
CA TRP A 393 4.50 -37.08 -18.12
C TRP A 393 3.05 -37.13 -18.60
N TRP A 394 2.11 -36.70 -17.74
CA TRP A 394 0.70 -36.67 -18.07
C TRP A 394 0.42 -35.46 -18.98
N GLN A 395 0.30 -35.72 -20.29
CA GLN A 395 -0.25 -34.75 -21.23
C GLN A 395 -1.78 -34.80 -21.17
N PRO A 396 -2.49 -33.66 -21.04
CA PRO A 396 -3.93 -33.64 -21.20
C PRO A 396 -4.30 -34.01 -22.65
N PRO A 397 -5.41 -34.73 -22.88
CA PRO A 397 -5.84 -35.06 -24.24
C PRO A 397 -6.24 -33.80 -25.01
N ILE A 398 -5.65 -33.63 -26.20
CA ILE A 398 -5.96 -32.52 -27.10
C ILE A 398 -7.38 -32.71 -27.64
N SER A 399 -8.33 -31.96 -27.08
CA SER A 399 -9.68 -31.87 -27.60
C SER A 399 -9.69 -31.04 -28.89
N PRO A 400 -10.33 -31.50 -29.99
CA PRO A 400 -10.44 -30.70 -31.21
C PRO A 400 -11.30 -29.43 -30.96
N PRO A 401 -11.06 -28.33 -31.70
CA PRO A 401 -11.76 -27.07 -31.47
C PRO A 401 -13.25 -27.19 -31.79
N LEU A 402 -14.09 -26.96 -30.78
CA LEU A 402 -15.54 -26.85 -30.94
C LEU A 402 -15.87 -25.64 -31.83
N ARG A 403 -16.62 -25.87 -32.91
CA ARG A 403 -17.16 -24.79 -33.75
C ARG A 403 -18.22 -24.01 -32.97
N CYS A 404 -17.92 -22.76 -32.61
CA CYS A 404 -18.94 -21.81 -32.19
C CYS A 404 -19.94 -21.58 -33.33
N SER A 405 -21.18 -22.02 -33.17
CA SER A 405 -22.32 -21.55 -33.97
C SER A 405 -22.96 -20.37 -33.23
N PRO A 406 -23.42 -19.32 -33.94
CA PRO A 406 -23.85 -18.08 -33.28
C PRO A 406 -25.20 -18.25 -32.57
N LEU A 407 -25.22 -18.04 -31.25
CA LEU A 407 -26.46 -17.86 -30.50
C LEU A 407 -26.99 -16.43 -30.70
N SER A 408 -28.26 -16.33 -31.08
CA SER A 408 -28.97 -15.06 -31.32
C SER A 408 -29.19 -14.27 -30.02
N PRO A 409 -29.04 -12.93 -30.03
CA PRO A 409 -29.25 -12.12 -28.83
C PRO A 409 -30.74 -11.99 -28.47
N PHE A 410 -31.15 -12.58 -27.37
CA PHE A 410 -32.47 -12.34 -26.76
C PHE A 410 -32.48 -10.97 -26.06
N PHE A 411 -33.01 -9.95 -26.75
CA PHE A 411 -33.35 -8.66 -26.14
C PHE A 411 -34.81 -8.65 -25.63
N PRO A 412 -35.06 -8.52 -24.32
CA PRO A 412 -36.40 -8.21 -23.83
C PRO A 412 -36.72 -6.74 -24.10
N THR A 413 -37.53 -6.48 -25.12
CA THR A 413 -37.96 -5.12 -25.50
C THR A 413 -39.39 -4.86 -25.07
N SER A 414 -39.64 -3.91 -24.16
CA SER A 414 -40.79 -2.98 -24.16
C SER A 414 -41.04 -2.32 -22.79
N LEU A 415 -40.65 -1.05 -22.68
CA LEU A 415 -41.47 -0.03 -22.03
C LEU A 415 -41.51 1.19 -22.95
N ARG A 416 -42.65 1.43 -23.61
CA ARG A 416 -42.89 2.64 -24.41
C ARG A 416 -43.51 3.74 -23.53
N PRO A 417 -43.14 5.02 -23.70
CA PRO A 417 -43.97 6.14 -23.26
C PRO A 417 -45.25 6.24 -24.13
N PRO A 418 -46.30 6.95 -23.65
CA PRO A 418 -47.55 7.12 -24.40
C PRO A 418 -47.38 8.04 -25.63
N PRO A 419 -48.26 7.91 -26.64
CA PRO A 419 -48.20 8.72 -27.86
C PRO A 419 -48.87 10.10 -27.70
N HIS A 420 -48.37 11.10 -28.42
CA HIS A 420 -49.10 12.33 -28.71
C HIS A 420 -49.79 12.22 -30.08
N SER A 421 -51.05 12.64 -30.16
CA SER A 421 -51.83 12.74 -31.40
C SER A 421 -51.59 14.09 -32.11
N PRO A 422 -51.57 14.14 -33.47
CA PRO A 422 -51.24 15.36 -34.22
C PRO A 422 -52.45 16.06 -34.87
N LEU A 423 -52.18 17.25 -35.42
CA LEU A 423 -52.97 18.05 -36.39
C LEU A 423 -54.28 18.73 -35.94
N ALA A 424 -54.27 20.06 -35.93
CA ALA A 424 -55.09 20.90 -36.83
C ALA A 424 -54.47 22.31 -36.93
N ASP A 425 -54.70 23.02 -38.04
CA ASP A 425 -54.10 24.32 -38.37
C ASP A 425 -54.92 25.52 -37.87
N GLU A 426 -54.25 26.66 -37.64
CA GLU A 426 -54.66 27.92 -38.28
C GLU A 426 -53.49 28.93 -38.36
N ALA A 427 -53.61 29.95 -39.21
CA ALA A 427 -52.49 30.80 -39.62
C ALA A 427 -52.74 32.30 -39.40
N SER A 428 -51.67 33.07 -39.14
CA SER A 428 -51.61 34.48 -39.54
C SER A 428 -50.18 34.99 -39.74
N SER A 429 -50.04 36.04 -40.54
CA SER A 429 -48.78 36.58 -41.07
C SER A 429 -48.22 37.77 -40.30
N LYS A 430 -46.88 37.93 -40.26
CA LYS A 430 -46.06 39.16 -40.49
C LYS A 430 -44.60 38.87 -40.06
N SER A 431 -43.57 38.80 -40.91
CA SER A 431 -43.00 39.76 -41.88
C SER A 431 -42.02 40.79 -41.27
N CYS A 432 -40.91 41.01 -41.97
CA CYS A 432 -39.90 42.09 -41.82
C CYS A 432 -38.77 41.92 -40.79
N CYS A 433 -37.57 41.63 -41.29
CA CYS A 433 -36.34 42.25 -40.79
C CYS A 433 -36.28 43.74 -41.22
N PRO A 434 -35.36 44.54 -40.67
CA PRO A 434 -34.51 45.32 -41.56
C PRO A 434 -33.00 45.29 -41.22
N THR A 435 -32.20 45.80 -42.15
CA THR A 435 -30.72 45.78 -42.16
C THR A 435 -30.09 47.14 -41.82
N SER A 436 -28.85 47.18 -41.30
CA SER A 436 -27.76 48.14 -41.66
C SER A 436 -26.63 48.18 -40.60
N SER A 437 -25.56 48.96 -40.79
CA SER A 437 -24.34 48.55 -41.54
C SER A 437 -23.25 49.63 -41.59
N SER A 438 -22.05 49.40 -41.02
CA SER A 438 -20.81 50.18 -41.26
C SER A 438 -19.57 49.38 -40.80
N LYS A 439 -18.47 49.14 -41.57
CA LYS A 439 -17.55 50.00 -42.38
C LYS A 439 -16.73 50.99 -41.53
N ARG A 440 -15.38 51.12 -41.60
CA ARG A 440 -14.24 50.44 -42.30
C ARG A 440 -13.16 50.07 -41.23
N ARG A 441 -11.94 49.53 -41.42
CA ARG A 441 -10.92 49.29 -42.51
C ARG A 441 -10.40 47.82 -42.39
N ALA A 442 -9.59 47.15 -43.23
CA ALA A 442 -8.58 47.46 -44.28
C ALA A 442 -7.13 47.79 -43.79
N ALA A 443 -6.02 47.23 -44.30
CA ALA A 443 -5.82 46.06 -45.20
C ALA A 443 -4.32 45.59 -45.34
N ALA A 444 -4.13 44.31 -45.73
CA ALA A 444 -3.15 43.73 -46.68
C ALA A 444 -1.62 43.55 -46.39
N LYS A 445 -1.08 42.50 -47.08
CA LYS A 445 0.32 41.98 -47.27
C LYS A 445 0.80 40.91 -46.24
N ALA A 446 1.34 39.73 -46.59
CA ALA A 446 2.10 39.17 -47.74
C ALA A 446 3.60 39.57 -47.79
N SER A 447 4.59 38.68 -47.97
CA SER A 447 4.59 37.24 -48.35
C SER A 447 5.85 36.45 -47.90
N SER A 448 5.78 35.11 -47.97
CA SER A 448 6.84 34.15 -48.37
C SER A 448 8.24 34.12 -47.69
N SER A 449 8.55 33.05 -46.94
CA SER A 449 9.64 32.07 -47.24
C SER A 449 9.86 31.03 -46.10
N GLU A 450 10.05 29.75 -46.45
CA GLU A 450 10.54 28.65 -45.58
C GLU A 450 12.03 28.33 -45.88
N PRO A 451 12.66 27.25 -45.36
CA PRO A 451 13.05 26.90 -43.96
C PRO A 451 14.61 26.70 -43.92
N PRO A 452 15.29 25.82 -43.10
CA PRO A 452 14.90 24.99 -41.95
C PRO A 452 15.90 24.91 -40.75
N ALA A 453 15.49 24.10 -39.74
CA ALA A 453 16.30 23.13 -38.96
C ALA A 453 16.91 23.48 -37.57
N SER A 454 16.86 22.47 -36.69
CA SER A 454 17.59 22.26 -35.40
C SER A 454 17.33 23.24 -34.23
N SER A 455 17.41 22.84 -32.95
CA SER A 455 17.62 21.50 -32.33
C SER A 455 16.86 21.37 -31.00
N SER A 456 16.84 20.15 -30.46
CA SER A 456 16.41 19.82 -29.09
C SER A 456 17.30 20.42 -28.01
N ASP A 457 16.78 20.50 -26.78
CA ASP A 457 17.53 20.19 -25.57
C ASP A 457 16.63 19.58 -24.48
N GLY A 458 17.25 18.88 -23.52
CA GLY A 458 16.57 18.26 -22.38
C GLY A 458 17.57 17.86 -21.30
N GLU A 459 17.31 18.27 -20.06
CA GLU A 459 18.33 18.25 -19.00
C GLU A 459 18.32 16.97 -18.15
N THR A 460 19.52 16.45 -17.88
CA THR A 460 19.79 15.45 -16.84
C THR A 460 20.99 15.91 -16.02
N GLU A 461 20.78 16.25 -14.75
CA GLU A 461 21.89 16.58 -13.83
C GLU A 461 22.41 15.35 -13.08
N SER A 462 23.72 15.29 -12.88
CA SER A 462 24.40 14.32 -12.03
C SER A 462 25.61 14.93 -11.33
N ASN A 463 25.77 14.61 -10.04
CA ASN A 463 26.86 15.02 -9.14
C ASN A 463 28.26 15.24 -9.75
N SER A 464 28.98 16.26 -9.26
CA SER A 464 30.34 16.08 -8.73
C SER A 464 30.74 17.22 -7.77
N SER A 465 31.92 17.16 -7.16
CA SER A 465 32.29 17.96 -5.99
C SER A 465 33.74 18.47 -6.01
N ALA A 466 33.95 19.69 -5.47
CA ALA A 466 35.24 20.32 -5.12
C ALA A 466 36.12 20.74 -6.34
N THR A 467 37.01 21.76 -6.29
CA THR A 467 38.05 22.00 -5.26
C THR A 467 38.73 23.40 -5.37
N SER A 468 38.97 24.07 -4.22
CA SER A 468 40.06 25.06 -3.90
C SER A 468 40.19 26.49 -4.50
N ARG A 469 40.27 27.48 -3.57
CA ARG A 469 41.32 28.56 -3.42
C ARG A 469 41.34 29.75 -4.43
N LEU A 470 41.88 30.96 -4.15
CA LEU A 470 42.60 31.56 -2.99
C LEU A 470 42.44 33.12 -2.91
N LEU A 471 42.93 33.75 -1.81
CA LEU A 471 43.27 35.18 -1.52
C LEU A 471 42.32 35.85 -0.46
N LEU A 472 42.70 36.37 0.73
CA LEU A 472 43.83 37.20 1.29
C LEU A 472 43.71 38.72 0.96
N ARG A 473 43.90 39.72 1.86
CA ARG A 473 44.34 39.77 3.30
C ARG A 473 44.25 41.19 3.95
N ARG A 474 43.86 41.31 5.24
CA ARG A 474 44.33 42.31 6.27
C ARG A 474 43.71 41.95 7.65
N LYS A 475 44.46 41.52 8.69
CA LYS A 475 45.30 42.25 9.70
C LYS A 475 44.48 43.15 10.66
N GLN A 476 44.31 42.79 11.95
CA GLN A 476 45.21 42.93 13.14
C GLN A 476 44.74 44.12 14.04
N GLN A 477 44.88 44.20 15.39
CA GLN A 477 45.41 43.33 16.47
C GLN A 477 45.00 43.90 17.87
N LEU A 478 44.91 43.09 18.95
CA LEU A 478 45.58 43.26 20.29
C LEU A 478 44.89 42.51 21.48
N GLN A 479 45.68 42.21 22.52
CA GLN A 479 45.31 41.72 23.88
C GLN A 479 46.17 42.47 24.93
N PRO A 480 45.77 42.52 26.22
CA PRO A 480 46.34 41.61 27.26
C PRO A 480 45.33 41.26 28.40
N ALA A 481 45.71 40.76 29.59
CA ALA A 481 46.34 39.46 29.93
C ALA A 481 46.31 39.21 31.47
N GLY A 482 46.34 37.94 31.93
CA GLY A 482 46.44 37.53 33.36
C GLY A 482 45.11 37.52 34.16
N THR A 483 44.98 36.86 35.34
CA THR A 483 45.90 35.93 36.04
C THR A 483 45.19 35.04 37.10
N ALA A 484 45.55 33.76 37.16
CA ALA A 484 45.63 32.79 38.30
C ALA A 484 44.59 32.68 39.47
N SER A 485 44.22 31.42 39.76
CA SER A 485 43.82 30.83 41.07
C SER A 485 42.40 31.17 41.63
N SER A 486 41.81 30.43 42.58
CA SER A 486 42.28 29.28 43.40
C SER A 486 41.20 28.19 43.65
N GLN A 487 41.40 27.29 44.62
CA GLN A 487 40.59 26.09 44.91
C GLN A 487 39.47 26.32 45.94
N ALA A 488 38.38 25.53 45.86
CA ALA A 488 37.60 25.08 47.03
C ALA A 488 36.81 23.79 46.70
N ARG A 489 36.54 22.95 47.72
CA ARG A 489 35.67 21.74 47.64
C ARG A 489 34.82 21.62 48.94
N PRO A 490 33.94 20.61 49.12
CA PRO A 490 32.59 20.81 49.65
C PRO A 490 32.48 20.55 51.16
N PRO A 491 31.25 20.57 51.71
CA PRO A 491 30.85 19.70 52.82
C PRO A 491 29.88 18.59 52.39
N SER A 492 29.75 17.55 53.22
CA SER A 492 28.85 16.40 53.03
C SER A 492 28.46 15.79 54.38
N ALA A 493 27.17 15.51 54.62
CA ALA A 493 26.71 14.61 55.69
C ALA A 493 25.25 14.13 55.51
N THR A 494 25.06 12.81 55.67
CA THR A 494 24.03 12.07 56.43
C THR A 494 22.87 12.89 57.05
N THR A 495 21.58 12.51 57.05
CA THR A 495 20.90 11.21 57.36
C THR A 495 19.41 11.30 56.91
N GLY A 496 18.62 10.25 56.61
CA GLY A 496 18.87 8.80 56.52
C GLY A 496 17.85 7.93 57.30
N GLN A 497 16.65 7.65 56.76
CA GLN A 497 15.62 6.81 57.40
C GLN A 497 14.78 5.99 56.39
N GLN A 498 14.23 4.85 56.82
CA GLN A 498 13.37 3.96 56.00
C GLN A 498 11.87 4.20 56.29
N LEU A 499 11.01 3.92 55.31
CA LEU A 499 9.73 3.19 55.50
C LEU A 499 9.08 2.84 54.13
N GLN A 500 8.40 1.69 54.07
CA GLN A 500 7.48 1.27 53.00
C GLN A 500 6.05 1.16 53.59
N PRO A 501 5.04 0.63 52.87
CA PRO A 501 4.33 1.26 51.75
C PRO A 501 2.84 1.47 52.07
N ALA A 502 2.12 2.27 51.27
CA ALA A 502 0.68 2.52 51.48
C ALA A 502 -0.19 2.25 50.23
N THR A 503 -1.20 1.41 50.43
CA THR A 503 -2.11 0.81 49.45
C THR A 503 -3.21 1.74 48.93
N ILE A 504 -3.44 1.70 47.61
CA ILE A 504 -4.71 1.86 46.85
C ILE A 504 -5.88 2.61 47.52
N THR A 505 -6.35 3.69 46.90
CA THR A 505 -7.80 3.92 46.66
C THR A 505 -8.02 4.72 45.37
N ALA A 506 -9.15 4.52 44.69
CA ALA A 506 -9.49 5.21 43.44
C ALA A 506 -10.53 6.33 43.65
N THR A 507 -10.53 7.34 42.78
CA THR A 507 -11.61 8.33 42.67
C THR A 507 -11.91 8.62 41.20
N ALA A 508 -13.15 9.00 40.87
CA ALA A 508 -13.64 9.17 39.49
C ALA A 508 -13.87 10.65 39.11
N ALA A 509 -14.44 10.86 37.91
CA ALA A 509 -14.63 12.14 37.21
C ALA A 509 -13.33 12.67 36.53
N THR A 510 -13.40 13.42 35.42
CA THR A 510 -14.50 14.26 34.92
C THR A 510 -14.75 14.12 33.41
N ARG A 511 -16.03 14.10 32.99
CA ARG A 511 -16.43 14.33 31.59
C ARG A 511 -16.40 15.83 31.29
N GLN A 512 -15.77 16.25 30.19
CA GLN A 512 -16.07 17.56 29.59
C GLN A 512 -16.89 17.41 28.31
N GLN A 513 -17.94 18.21 28.20
CA GLN A 513 -18.79 18.32 27.01
C GLN A 513 -18.38 19.57 26.23
N PHE A 514 -18.05 19.44 24.96
CA PHE A 514 -17.97 20.60 24.07
C PHE A 514 -19.37 21.00 23.59
N ARG A 515 -19.81 22.21 23.95
CA ARG A 515 -20.92 22.88 23.26
C ARG A 515 -20.45 23.30 21.87
N LEU A 516 -21.30 23.11 20.86
CA LEU A 516 -21.14 23.75 19.55
C LEU A 516 -22.00 25.01 19.49
N HIS A 517 -21.49 26.06 18.85
CA HIS A 517 -22.21 27.32 18.66
C HIS A 517 -23.43 27.14 17.74
N GLN A 518 -24.49 27.90 18.03
CA GLN A 518 -25.59 28.13 17.08
C GLN A 518 -25.25 29.29 16.12
N PRO A 519 -25.79 29.30 14.89
CA PRO A 519 -25.55 30.37 13.92
C PRO A 519 -26.34 31.65 14.27
N ILE A 520 -25.76 32.80 13.94
CA ILE A 520 -26.42 34.10 14.08
C ILE A 520 -27.34 34.33 12.88
N THR A 521 -28.64 34.55 13.13
CA THR A 521 -29.61 35.02 12.14
C THR A 521 -29.73 36.55 12.20
N THR A 522 -29.30 37.25 11.17
CA THR A 522 -29.55 38.69 11.02
C THR A 522 -30.98 38.93 10.54
N THR A 523 -31.74 39.70 11.32
CA THR A 523 -33.05 40.25 10.91
C THR A 523 -32.94 41.76 10.87
N THR A 524 -33.42 42.36 9.77
CA THR A 524 -33.52 43.81 9.60
C THR A 524 -34.89 44.31 10.07
N PRO A 525 -34.96 45.40 10.84
CA PRO A 525 -36.18 46.19 10.98
C PRO A 525 -36.24 47.31 9.93
N THR A 526 -37.42 47.54 9.37
CA THR A 526 -37.74 48.74 8.58
C THR A 526 -38.45 49.77 9.44
N THR A 527 -37.91 50.99 9.50
CA THR A 527 -38.60 52.30 9.49
C THR A 527 -37.56 53.38 9.22
#